data_AF-A0A7C5BR33-F1
#
_entry.id   AF-A0A7C5BR33-F1
#
_cell.length_a   1.000
_cell.length_b   1.000
_cell.length_c   1.000
_cell.angle_alpha   90.00
_cell.angle_beta   90.00
_cell.angle_gamma   90.00
#
_symmetry.space_group_name_H-M   'P 1'
#
loop_
_entity.id
_entity.type
_entity.pdbx_description
1 polymer ?
#
loop_
_entity_poly.entity_id
_entity_poly.type
_entity_poly.pdbx_seq_one_letter_code
_entity_poly.pdbx_strand_id
1 'polypeptide(L)'
;MFDAKQPITIHLRTPEGVRAVRVRFPTDEEWIERQKKRKVIVKQLGRGVSETTIPDSAEADAALLAKIRLAEEDAPEVDAFEASRIIEQLSQADVDDVAQVGDGFRVTMRVLGGTVSHVLRMPSAKDVFEYRRGFARVLDLPYNRQELIINLAPAAALYKKLVESTEGYASDVPVIHQAVAVKAAIDALDGAFEESSDPN
;
A
#
# COMPACT_ATOMS: atom_id res chain seq x y z
N MET A 1 -8.39 8.27 -15.49
CA MET A 1 -8.01 6.84 -15.52
C MET A 1 -6.54 6.76 -15.15
N PHE A 2 -6.19 5.98 -14.14
CA PHE A 2 -4.82 5.78 -13.67
C PHE A 2 -4.03 4.93 -14.67
N ASP A 3 -2.82 5.35 -15.01
CA ASP A 3 -1.89 4.63 -15.88
C ASP A 3 -0.49 4.64 -15.28
N ALA A 4 -0.03 3.48 -14.80
CA ALA A 4 1.30 3.34 -14.21
C ALA A 4 2.43 3.51 -15.25
N LYS A 5 2.11 3.43 -16.54
CA LYS A 5 3.09 3.55 -17.63
C LYS A 5 3.31 5.00 -18.07
N GLN A 6 2.43 5.92 -17.67
CA GLN A 6 2.59 7.34 -17.99
C GLN A 6 3.58 8.01 -17.02
N PRO A 7 4.42 8.94 -17.52
CA PRO A 7 5.14 9.86 -16.67
C PRO A 7 4.20 10.66 -15.76
N ILE A 8 4.58 10.77 -14.49
CA ILE A 8 3.85 11.50 -13.46
C ILE A 8 4.64 12.74 -13.09
N THR A 9 3.96 13.89 -12.99
CA THR A 9 4.56 15.13 -12.50
C THR A 9 4.11 15.39 -11.07
N ILE A 10 5.06 15.33 -10.13
CA ILE A 10 4.82 15.63 -8.72
C ILE A 10 5.23 17.06 -8.44
N HIS A 11 4.36 17.81 -7.78
CA HIS A 11 4.57 19.21 -7.45
C HIS A 11 4.98 19.33 -5.98
N LEU A 12 6.27 19.55 -5.74
CA LEU A 12 6.81 19.80 -4.42
C LEU A 12 6.64 21.27 -4.04
N ARG A 13 6.20 21.54 -2.82
CA ARG A 13 6.11 22.89 -2.28
C ARG A 13 7.36 23.15 -1.45
N THR A 14 8.14 24.15 -1.84
CA THR A 14 9.31 24.65 -1.10
C THR A 14 9.12 26.12 -0.74
N PRO A 15 9.96 26.68 0.16
CA PRO A 15 9.92 28.10 0.47
C PRO A 15 10.10 29.02 -0.75
N GLU A 16 10.83 28.56 -1.77
CA GLU A 16 11.14 29.29 -3.00
C GLU A 16 10.04 29.15 -4.07
N GLY A 17 9.07 28.23 -3.88
CA GLY A 17 7.94 28.04 -4.79
C GLY A 17 7.59 26.57 -5.02
N VAL A 18 6.90 26.30 -6.12
CA VAL A 18 6.51 24.94 -6.50
C VAL A 18 7.51 24.39 -7.50
N ARG A 19 8.10 23.24 -7.20
CA ARG A 19 9.05 22.53 -8.07
C ARG A 19 8.38 21.28 -8.65
N ALA A 20 8.46 21.11 -9.96
CA ALA A 20 7.95 19.94 -10.64
C ALA A 20 9.03 18.86 -10.73
N VAL A 21 8.70 17.63 -10.34
CA VAL A 21 9.58 16.47 -10.45
C VAL A 21 8.87 15.41 -11.27
N ARG A 22 9.47 15.01 -12.40
CA ARG A 22 8.92 13.96 -13.25
C ARG A 22 9.48 12.59 -12.92
N VAL A 23 8.58 11.63 -12.75
CA VAL A 23 8.89 10.26 -12.36
C VAL A 23 8.05 9.28 -13.17
N ARG A 24 8.52 8.04 -13.33
CA ARG A 24 7.64 6.91 -13.66
C ARG A 24 7.03 6.36 -12.38
N PHE A 25 5.92 5.63 -12.50
CA PHE A 25 5.43 4.85 -11.36
C PHE A 25 6.41 3.71 -11.04
N PRO A 26 6.66 3.39 -9.75
CA PRO A 26 7.53 2.27 -9.40
C PRO A 26 6.94 0.92 -9.85
N THR A 27 7.80 -0.04 -10.18
CA THR A 27 7.36 -1.39 -10.52
C THR A 27 6.91 -2.15 -9.26
N ASP A 28 6.23 -3.29 -9.46
CA ASP A 28 5.81 -4.13 -8.34
C ASP A 28 7.01 -4.64 -7.52
N GLU A 29 8.12 -5.01 -8.17
CA GLU A 29 9.35 -5.42 -7.50
C GLU A 29 9.93 -4.30 -6.65
N GLU A 30 9.95 -3.07 -7.18
CA GLU A 30 10.46 -1.90 -6.45
C GLU A 30 9.58 -1.58 -5.22
N TRP A 31 8.25 -1.68 -5.36
CA TRP A 31 7.33 -1.55 -4.23
C TRP A 31 7.50 -2.65 -3.18
N ILE A 32 7.67 -3.90 -3.61
CA ILE A 32 7.92 -5.04 -2.72
C ILE A 32 9.24 -4.86 -1.97
N GLU A 33 10.31 -4.48 -2.66
CA GLU A 33 11.61 -4.20 -2.05
C GLU A 33 11.52 -3.07 -1.02
N ARG A 34 10.84 -1.98 -1.37
CA ARG A 34 10.59 -0.87 -0.46
C ARG A 34 9.84 -1.34 0.80
N GLN A 35 8.73 -2.06 0.63
CA GLN A 35 7.90 -2.47 1.75
C GLN A 35 8.64 -3.40 2.72
N LYS A 36 9.50 -4.31 2.20
CA LYS A 36 10.35 -5.17 3.03
C LYS A 36 11.34 -4.40 3.92
N LYS A 37 11.77 -3.21 3.48
CA LYS A 37 12.68 -2.35 4.25
C LYS A 37 11.96 -1.53 5.32
N ARG A 38 10.64 -1.32 5.19
CA ARG A 38 9.81 -0.59 6.17
C ARG A 38 9.36 -1.52 7.29
N LYS A 39 10.24 -1.71 8.27
CA LYS A 39 10.01 -2.54 9.46
C LYS A 39 9.33 -1.73 10.54
N VAL A 40 8.16 -2.14 11.02
CA VAL A 40 7.53 -1.49 12.18
C VAL A 40 8.06 -2.16 13.45
N ILE A 41 8.59 -1.39 14.39
CA ILE A 41 9.05 -1.90 15.68
C ILE A 41 8.00 -1.57 16.74
N VAL A 42 7.43 -2.59 17.37
CA VAL A 42 6.51 -2.45 18.51
C VAL A 42 7.24 -2.88 19.77
N LYS A 43 7.42 -1.97 20.73
CA LYS A 43 8.04 -2.24 22.02
C LYS A 43 6.98 -2.24 23.10
N GLN A 44 6.78 -3.38 23.76
CA GLN A 44 5.85 -3.48 24.88
C GLN A 44 6.48 -2.84 26.12
N LEU A 45 5.84 -1.80 26.65
CA LEU A 45 6.27 -1.07 27.85
C LEU A 45 5.65 -1.64 29.13
N GLY A 46 4.68 -2.55 29.00
CA GLY A 46 3.95 -3.17 30.10
C GLY A 46 2.63 -2.46 30.41
N ARG A 47 1.77 -3.10 31.23
CA ARG A 47 0.43 -2.59 31.61
C ARG A 47 -0.48 -2.21 30.42
N GLY A 48 -0.36 -2.96 29.32
CA GLY A 48 -1.13 -2.69 28.09
C GLY A 48 -0.62 -1.50 27.28
N VAL A 49 0.55 -0.94 27.60
CA VAL A 49 1.17 0.17 26.85
C VAL A 49 2.23 -0.37 25.90
N SER A 50 2.20 0.09 24.66
CA SER A 50 3.22 -0.18 23.65
C SER A 50 3.70 1.12 23.00
N GLU A 51 4.97 1.12 22.58
CA GLU A 51 5.59 2.17 21.76
C GLU A 51 5.80 1.61 20.36
N THR A 52 5.18 2.23 19.36
CA THR A 52 5.34 1.85 17.95
C THR A 52 6.28 2.84 17.26
N THR A 53 7.44 2.34 16.84
CA THR A 53 8.42 3.10 16.05
C THR A 53 8.37 2.64 14.61
N ILE A 54 8.15 3.57 13.68
CA ILE A 54 8.37 3.37 12.26
C ILE A 54 9.74 3.99 11.97
N PRO A 55 10.80 3.20 11.74
CA PRO A 55 12.12 3.70 11.38
C PRO A 55 12.04 4.61 10.16
N ASP A 56 12.90 5.60 10.15
CA ASP A 56 13.06 6.50 9.02
C ASP A 56 13.36 5.70 7.74
N SER A 57 12.60 5.97 6.67
CA SER A 57 12.78 5.37 5.35
C SER A 57 13.39 6.32 4.33
N ALA A 58 13.86 7.51 4.74
CA ALA A 58 14.29 8.55 3.83
C ALA A 58 15.41 8.14 2.88
N GLU A 59 16.41 7.40 3.35
CA GLU A 59 17.47 6.88 2.47
C GLU A 59 16.93 5.85 1.46
N ALA A 60 16.03 4.97 1.89
CA ALA A 60 15.42 3.97 1.02
C ALA A 60 14.51 4.62 -0.03
N ASP A 61 13.78 5.66 0.35
CA ASP A 61 12.89 6.43 -0.52
C ASP A 61 13.68 7.31 -1.49
N ALA A 62 14.79 7.92 -1.06
CA ALA A 62 15.73 8.62 -1.95
C ALA A 62 16.35 7.67 -3.00
N ALA A 63 16.77 6.47 -2.57
CA ALA A 63 17.30 5.46 -3.48
C ALA A 63 16.24 4.97 -4.48
N LEU A 64 14.98 4.84 -4.06
CA LEU A 64 13.88 4.52 -4.96
C LEU A 64 13.60 5.66 -5.94
N LEU A 65 13.55 6.91 -5.45
CA LEU A 65 13.34 8.09 -6.29
C LEU A 65 14.40 8.15 -7.41
N ALA A 66 15.68 7.94 -7.07
CA ALA A 66 16.76 7.95 -8.04
C ALA A 66 16.56 6.93 -9.18
N LYS A 67 15.91 5.78 -8.93
CA LYS A 67 15.61 4.77 -9.95
C LYS A 67 14.42 5.12 -10.85
N ILE A 68 13.45 5.87 -10.33
CA ILE A 68 12.18 6.17 -11.03
C ILE A 68 12.16 7.56 -11.65
N ARG A 69 13.12 8.42 -11.29
CA ARG A 69 13.22 9.78 -11.80
C ARG A 69 13.53 9.76 -13.30
N LEU A 70 12.82 10.59 -14.05
CA LEU A 70 13.07 10.77 -15.48
C LEU A 70 14.15 11.84 -15.66
N ALA A 71 15.04 11.64 -16.64
CA ALA A 71 16.09 12.59 -16.95
C ALA A 71 15.49 13.88 -17.54
N GLU A 72 15.88 15.03 -16.98
CA GLU A 72 15.52 16.37 -17.44
C GLU A 72 16.76 17.26 -17.37
N GLU A 73 16.96 18.16 -18.32
CA GLU A 73 18.16 19.03 -18.37
C GLU A 73 18.29 19.92 -17.12
N ASP A 74 17.16 20.40 -16.59
CA ASP A 74 17.09 21.26 -15.40
C ASP A 74 16.37 20.57 -14.22
N ALA A 75 16.64 19.28 -14.02
CA ALA A 75 15.98 18.49 -12.99
C ALA A 75 16.31 19.06 -11.58
N PRO A 76 15.30 19.48 -10.77
CA PRO A 76 15.56 20.11 -9.47
C PRO A 76 16.28 19.16 -8.50
N GLU A 77 17.16 19.66 -7.64
CA GLU A 77 17.70 18.83 -6.56
C GLU A 77 16.59 18.46 -5.58
N VAL A 78 16.53 17.17 -5.21
CA VAL A 78 15.52 16.63 -4.28
C VAL A 78 16.27 15.99 -3.13
N ASP A 79 16.02 16.47 -1.90
CA ASP A 79 16.62 15.89 -0.71
C ASP A 79 15.90 14.59 -0.26
N ALA A 80 16.41 13.93 0.78
CA ALA A 80 15.86 12.66 1.24
C ALA A 80 14.43 12.78 1.85
N PHE A 81 14.11 13.92 2.46
CA PHE A 81 12.80 14.18 3.01
C PHE A 81 11.79 14.42 1.88
N GLU A 82 12.15 15.25 0.92
CA GLU A 82 11.34 15.50 -0.28
C GLU A 82 11.13 14.23 -1.09
N ALA A 83 12.15 13.38 -1.21
CA ALA A 83 12.02 12.07 -1.84
C ALA A 83 10.99 11.19 -1.11
N SER A 84 11.05 11.15 0.22
CA SER A 84 10.05 10.43 1.04
C SER A 84 8.63 10.92 0.73
N ARG A 85 8.42 12.24 0.65
CA ARG A 85 7.13 12.83 0.31
C ARG A 85 6.65 12.46 -1.09
N ILE A 86 7.54 12.43 -2.08
CA ILE A 86 7.21 11.97 -3.44
C ILE A 86 6.76 10.50 -3.40
N ILE A 87 7.54 9.63 -2.76
CA ILE A 87 7.23 8.20 -2.70
C ILE A 87 5.93 7.95 -1.91
N GLU A 88 5.69 8.69 -0.83
CA GLU A 88 4.43 8.64 -0.08
C GLU A 88 3.23 9.02 -0.96
N GLN A 89 3.33 10.10 -1.73
CA GLN A 89 2.28 10.53 -2.64
C GLN A 89 2.04 9.50 -3.76
N LEU A 90 3.09 8.89 -4.31
CA LEU A 90 2.96 7.80 -5.28
C LEU A 90 2.32 6.55 -4.67
N SER A 91 2.50 6.32 -3.37
CA SER A 91 1.92 5.18 -2.66
C SER A 91 0.47 5.36 -2.23
N GLN A 92 -0.15 6.49 -2.55
CA GLN A 92 -1.52 6.80 -2.14
C GLN A 92 -2.51 5.76 -2.69
N ALA A 93 -3.21 5.12 -1.78
CA ALA A 93 -4.27 4.15 -2.05
C ALA A 93 -5.22 4.12 -0.84
N ASP A 94 -6.16 5.06 -0.81
CA ASP A 94 -7.13 5.23 0.28
C ASP A 94 -8.44 4.55 -0.08
N VAL A 95 -9.01 3.75 0.83
CA VAL A 95 -10.32 3.12 0.62
C VAL A 95 -11.41 4.13 0.95
N ASP A 96 -12.27 4.41 -0.03
CA ASP A 96 -13.42 5.30 0.14
C ASP A 96 -14.69 4.54 0.52
N ASP A 97 -14.91 3.38 -0.08
CA ASP A 97 -16.12 2.56 0.14
C ASP A 97 -15.84 1.07 -0.12
N VAL A 98 -16.54 0.20 0.62
CA VAL A 98 -16.57 -1.25 0.38
C VAL A 98 -18.02 -1.71 0.41
N ALA A 99 -18.56 -2.05 -0.75
CA ALA A 99 -19.94 -2.50 -0.90
C ALA A 99 -20.00 -4.00 -1.23
N GLN A 100 -20.94 -4.74 -0.65
CA GLN A 100 -21.22 -6.11 -1.07
C GLN A 100 -21.91 -6.10 -2.44
N VAL A 101 -21.40 -6.90 -3.38
CA VAL A 101 -21.97 -7.06 -4.73
C VAL A 101 -22.03 -8.53 -5.06
N GLY A 102 -23.25 -9.09 -5.08
CA GLY A 102 -23.45 -10.53 -5.18
C GLY A 102 -22.75 -11.27 -4.03
N ASP A 103 -21.95 -12.27 -4.38
CA ASP A 103 -21.13 -13.05 -3.43
C ASP A 103 -19.72 -12.48 -3.26
N GLY A 104 -19.52 -11.18 -3.52
CA GLY A 104 -18.22 -10.53 -3.48
C GLY A 104 -18.30 -9.09 -2.96
N PHE A 105 -17.22 -8.36 -3.19
CA PHE A 105 -17.03 -7.00 -2.72
C PHE A 105 -16.62 -6.08 -3.87
N ARG A 106 -17.22 -4.90 -3.94
CA ARG A 106 -16.71 -3.77 -4.70
C ARG A 106 -15.97 -2.84 -3.75
N VAL A 107 -14.67 -2.71 -3.96
CA VAL A 107 -13.81 -1.77 -3.22
C VAL A 107 -13.58 -0.54 -4.10
N THR A 108 -14.01 0.62 -3.62
CA THR A 108 -13.76 1.92 -4.26
C THR A 108 -12.62 2.61 -3.54
N MET A 109 -11.62 3.09 -4.29
CA MET A 109 -10.41 3.66 -3.73
C MET A 109 -10.02 4.97 -4.43
N ARG A 110 -9.43 5.89 -3.67
CA ARG A 110 -8.69 7.04 -4.20
C ARG A 110 -7.22 6.68 -4.32
N VAL A 111 -6.70 6.87 -5.53
CA VAL A 111 -5.28 6.70 -5.86
C VAL A 111 -4.76 7.99 -6.47
N LEU A 112 -3.45 8.05 -6.70
CA LEU A 112 -2.87 9.20 -7.38
C LEU A 112 -3.55 9.44 -8.73
N GLY A 113 -4.14 10.63 -8.92
CA GLY A 113 -4.75 11.03 -10.19
C GLY A 113 -6.18 10.55 -10.43
N GLY A 114 -6.84 9.90 -9.47
CA GLY A 114 -8.27 9.64 -9.57
C GLY A 114 -8.83 8.56 -8.64
N THR A 115 -10.08 8.18 -8.91
CA THR A 115 -10.79 7.10 -8.23
C THR A 115 -10.77 5.85 -9.10
N VAL A 116 -10.61 4.69 -8.45
CA VAL A 116 -10.58 3.37 -9.06
C VAL A 116 -11.51 2.42 -8.31
N SER A 117 -11.97 1.36 -8.97
CA SER A 117 -12.80 0.34 -8.34
C SER A 117 -12.29 -1.07 -8.66
N HIS A 118 -12.48 -1.98 -7.70
CA HIS A 118 -12.11 -3.38 -7.78
C HIS A 118 -13.31 -4.24 -7.40
N VAL A 119 -13.74 -5.15 -8.26
CA VAL A 119 -14.72 -6.18 -7.92
C VAL A 119 -13.98 -7.48 -7.63
N LEU A 120 -14.07 -7.95 -6.39
CA LEU A 120 -13.39 -9.13 -5.87
C LEU A 120 -14.42 -10.17 -5.40
N ARG A 121 -14.21 -11.44 -5.76
CA ARG A 121 -14.97 -12.56 -5.18
C ARG A 121 -14.72 -12.70 -3.69
N MET A 122 -15.69 -13.28 -2.98
CA MET A 122 -15.49 -13.65 -1.57
C MET A 122 -14.33 -14.66 -1.45
N PRO A 123 -13.32 -14.36 -0.60
CA PRO A 123 -12.25 -15.30 -0.34
C PRO A 123 -12.74 -16.47 0.53
N SER A 124 -12.20 -17.67 0.29
CA SER A 124 -12.46 -18.80 1.18
C SER A 124 -11.69 -18.67 2.51
N ALA A 125 -12.11 -19.40 3.54
CA ALA A 125 -11.37 -19.45 4.81
C ALA A 125 -9.89 -19.86 4.63
N LYS A 126 -9.60 -20.76 3.68
CA LYS A 126 -8.23 -21.15 3.33
C LYS A 126 -7.44 -19.98 2.74
N ASP A 127 -8.08 -19.21 1.86
CA ASP A 127 -7.45 -18.04 1.23
C ASP A 127 -7.09 -16.98 2.27
N VAL A 128 -8.02 -16.68 3.18
CA VAL A 128 -7.80 -15.73 4.28
C VAL A 128 -6.66 -16.22 5.19
N PHE A 129 -6.62 -17.51 5.52
CA PHE A 129 -5.55 -18.09 6.33
C PHE A 129 -4.17 -17.97 5.65
N GLU A 130 -4.06 -18.35 4.38
CA GLU A 130 -2.81 -18.27 3.61
C GLU A 130 -2.34 -16.81 3.45
N TYR A 131 -3.26 -15.89 3.18
CA TYR A 131 -2.98 -14.46 3.14
C TYR A 131 -2.45 -13.95 4.49
N ARG A 132 -3.17 -14.17 5.59
CA ARG A 132 -2.78 -13.67 6.93
C ARG A 132 -1.42 -14.21 7.35
N ARG A 133 -1.16 -15.49 7.09
CA ARG A 133 0.13 -16.15 7.40
C ARG A 133 1.30 -15.51 6.66
N GLY A 134 1.10 -15.09 5.41
CA GLY A 134 2.17 -14.55 4.57
C GLY A 134 2.32 -13.03 4.63
N PHE A 135 1.21 -12.31 4.79
CA PHE A 135 1.11 -10.87 4.57
C PHE A 135 1.81 -10.06 5.66
N ALA A 136 1.60 -10.43 6.93
CA ALA A 136 2.28 -9.81 8.06
C ALA A 136 3.20 -10.84 8.72
N ARG A 137 4.49 -10.53 8.78
CA ARG A 137 5.46 -11.32 9.54
C ARG A 137 5.81 -10.57 10.80
N VAL A 138 5.58 -11.21 11.95
CA VAL A 138 6.02 -10.72 13.26
C VAL A 138 7.24 -11.52 13.70
N LEU A 139 8.28 -10.82 14.14
CA LEU A 139 9.49 -11.38 14.71
C LEU A 139 9.62 -10.87 16.14
N ASP A 140 9.58 -11.77 17.12
CA ASP A 140 9.89 -11.42 18.50
C ASP A 140 11.40 -11.19 18.63
N LEU A 141 11.74 -10.02 19.17
CA LEU A 141 13.09 -9.58 19.44
C LEU A 141 13.31 -9.50 20.97
N PRO A 142 14.57 -9.55 21.43
CA PRO A 142 14.89 -9.33 22.84
C PRO A 142 14.30 -8.02 23.38
N TYR A 143 14.09 -7.96 24.70
CA TYR A 143 13.58 -6.79 25.42
C TYR A 143 12.14 -6.39 25.04
N ASN A 144 11.26 -7.39 24.87
CA ASN A 144 9.84 -7.22 24.58
C ASN A 144 9.58 -6.35 23.33
N ARG A 145 10.40 -6.54 22.30
CA ARG A 145 10.25 -5.87 21.01
C ARG A 145 9.70 -6.85 20.00
N GLN A 146 8.88 -6.35 19.09
CA GLN A 146 8.39 -7.08 17.94
C GLN A 146 8.74 -6.29 16.69
N GLU A 147 9.32 -6.95 15.71
CA GLU A 147 9.50 -6.40 14.36
C GLU A 147 8.39 -6.94 13.47
N LEU A 148 7.61 -6.03 12.89
CA LEU A 148 6.55 -6.32 11.95
C LEU A 148 6.98 -5.91 10.54
N ILE A 149 6.89 -6.86 9.62
CA ILE A 149 7.20 -6.67 8.20
C ILE A 149 5.95 -6.99 7.40
N ILE A 150 5.57 -6.07 6.51
CA ILE A 150 4.49 -6.30 5.55
C ILE A 150 5.08 -6.83 4.25
N ASN A 151 4.54 -7.95 3.79
CA ASN A 151 4.88 -8.58 2.53
C ASN A 151 3.70 -8.43 1.56
N LEU A 152 3.92 -7.75 0.44
CA LEU A 152 2.86 -7.50 -0.53
C LEU A 152 2.56 -8.71 -1.43
N ALA A 153 3.51 -9.64 -1.60
CA ALA A 153 3.36 -10.76 -2.54
C ALA A 153 2.16 -11.69 -2.24
N PRO A 154 1.88 -12.05 -0.97
CA PRO A 154 0.66 -12.81 -0.61
C PRO A 154 -0.63 -12.08 -0.99
N ALA A 155 -0.65 -10.75 -0.86
CA ALA A 155 -1.80 -9.95 -1.26
C ALA A 155 -1.99 -9.97 -2.79
N ALA A 156 -0.90 -9.84 -3.56
CA ALA A 156 -0.93 -9.93 -5.02
C ALA A 156 -1.45 -11.29 -5.51
N ALA A 157 -0.95 -12.38 -4.88
CA ALA A 157 -1.38 -13.74 -5.21
C ALA A 157 -2.87 -13.94 -4.96
N LEU A 158 -3.37 -13.46 -3.80
CA LEU A 158 -4.79 -13.53 -3.48
C LEU A 158 -5.61 -12.62 -4.41
N TYR A 159 -5.17 -11.39 -4.66
CA TYR A 159 -5.84 -10.46 -5.57
C TYR A 159 -6.08 -11.09 -6.94
N LYS A 160 -5.04 -11.69 -7.53
CA LYS A 160 -5.13 -12.38 -8.83
C LYS A 160 -6.15 -13.54 -8.82
N LYS A 161 -6.32 -14.20 -7.68
CA LYS A 161 -7.33 -15.24 -7.51
C LYS A 161 -8.74 -14.65 -7.43
N LEU A 162 -8.92 -13.51 -6.76
CA LEU A 162 -10.26 -12.99 -6.44
C LEU A 162 -10.82 -12.02 -7.48
N VAL A 163 -9.98 -11.25 -8.17
CA VAL A 163 -10.43 -10.16 -9.04
C VAL A 163 -11.31 -10.67 -10.18
N GLU A 164 -12.44 -10.00 -10.37
CA GLU A 164 -13.36 -10.23 -11.48
C GLU A 164 -13.30 -9.09 -12.49
N SER A 165 -13.26 -7.85 -12.00
CA SER A 165 -13.15 -6.66 -12.83
C SER A 165 -12.53 -5.49 -12.09
N THR A 166 -12.05 -4.52 -12.86
CA THR A 166 -11.48 -3.27 -12.35
C THR A 166 -11.90 -2.11 -13.24
N GLU A 167 -12.14 -0.95 -12.66
CA GLU A 167 -12.44 0.27 -13.40
C GLU A 167 -11.48 1.40 -12.98
N GLY A 168 -11.31 2.37 -13.87
CA GLY A 168 -10.44 3.50 -13.62
C GLY A 168 -8.96 3.25 -13.89
N TYR A 169 -8.57 2.09 -14.44
CA TYR A 169 -7.20 1.75 -14.83
C TYR A 169 -7.03 1.66 -16.36
N ALA A 170 -5.95 2.25 -16.90
CA ALA A 170 -5.53 2.12 -18.30
C ALA A 170 -4.39 1.10 -18.48
N SER A 171 -3.71 0.78 -17.38
CA SER A 171 -2.66 -0.25 -17.28
C SER A 171 -3.07 -1.34 -16.28
N ASP A 172 -2.20 -2.33 -16.08
CA ASP A 172 -2.36 -3.29 -14.99
C ASP A 172 -2.40 -2.58 -13.63
N VAL A 173 -3.11 -3.20 -12.67
CA VAL A 173 -3.23 -2.70 -11.30
C VAL A 173 -1.91 -2.92 -10.56
N PRO A 174 -1.27 -1.88 -10.00
CA PRO A 174 -0.03 -2.04 -9.22
C PRO A 174 -0.24 -2.81 -7.92
N VAL A 175 0.79 -3.55 -7.48
CA VAL A 175 0.74 -4.41 -6.28
C VAL A 175 0.30 -3.67 -5.00
N ILE A 176 0.65 -2.39 -4.86
CA ILE A 176 0.26 -1.60 -3.69
C ILE A 176 -1.26 -1.34 -3.65
N HIS A 177 -1.91 -1.17 -4.80
CA HIS A 177 -3.36 -1.02 -4.87
C HIS A 177 -4.05 -2.38 -4.66
N GLN A 178 -3.50 -3.44 -5.27
CA GLN A 178 -4.00 -4.81 -5.07
C GLN A 178 -4.01 -5.18 -3.59
N ALA A 179 -2.93 -4.85 -2.86
CA ALA A 179 -2.80 -5.16 -1.45
C ALA A 179 -3.85 -4.44 -0.58
N VAL A 180 -4.12 -3.16 -0.87
CA VAL A 180 -5.16 -2.40 -0.17
C VAL A 180 -6.55 -2.94 -0.49
N ALA A 181 -6.85 -3.24 -1.77
CA ALA A 181 -8.14 -3.80 -2.17
C ALA A 181 -8.43 -5.16 -1.48
N VAL A 182 -7.43 -6.06 -1.44
CA VAL A 182 -7.55 -7.35 -0.74
C VAL A 182 -7.77 -7.14 0.76
N LYS A 183 -6.99 -6.26 1.39
CA LYS A 183 -7.15 -5.97 2.81
C LYS A 183 -8.56 -5.47 3.11
N ALA A 184 -9.06 -4.50 2.33
CA ALA A 184 -10.38 -3.92 2.49
C ALA A 184 -11.51 -4.97 2.38
N ALA A 185 -11.42 -5.88 1.41
CA ALA A 185 -12.40 -6.95 1.25
C ALA A 185 -12.36 -7.96 2.41
N ILE A 186 -11.17 -8.27 2.95
CA ILE A 186 -11.05 -9.15 4.13
C ILE A 186 -11.59 -8.46 5.38
N ASP A 187 -11.26 -7.19 5.61
CA ASP A 187 -11.78 -6.43 6.75
C ASP A 187 -13.32 -6.35 6.71
N ALA A 188 -13.90 -6.13 5.52
CA ALA A 188 -15.36 -6.12 5.33
C ALA A 188 -15.99 -7.50 5.57
N LEU A 189 -15.31 -8.59 5.17
CA LEU A 189 -15.74 -9.95 5.45
C LEU A 189 -15.75 -10.24 6.96
N ASP A 190 -14.68 -9.86 7.66
CA ASP A 190 -14.57 -10.03 9.12
C ASP A 190 -15.66 -9.23 9.85
N GLY A 191 -15.89 -7.97 9.46
CA GLY A 191 -16.94 -7.14 10.05
C GLY A 191 -18.34 -7.72 9.88
N ALA A 192 -18.66 -8.28 8.71
CA ALA A 192 -19.94 -8.96 8.48
C ALA A 192 -20.12 -10.21 9.34
N PHE A 193 -19.03 -10.93 9.64
CA PHE A 193 -19.06 -12.07 10.57
C PHE A 193 -19.23 -11.63 12.02
N GLU A 194 -18.61 -10.52 12.44
CA GLU A 194 -18.79 -9.97 13.78
C GLU A 194 -20.22 -9.50 14.01
N GLU A 195 -20.82 -8.77 13.06
CA GLU A 195 -22.22 -8.32 13.14
C GLU A 195 -23.23 -9.48 13.17
N SER A 196 -22.95 -10.59 12.49
CA SER A 196 -23.81 -11.78 12.53
C SER A 196 -23.58 -12.67 13.76
N SER A 197 -22.47 -12.46 14.47
CA SER A 197 -22.10 -13.21 15.67
C SER A 197 -22.61 -12.58 16.96
N ASP A 198 -23.23 -11.39 16.93
CA ASP A 198 -23.90 -10.75 18.07
C ASP A 198 -25.32 -11.32 18.25
N PRO A 199 -25.56 -12.23 19.22
CA PRO A 199 -26.84 -12.89 19.39
C PRO A 199 -27.41 -12.51 20.77
N ASN A 200 -28.28 -11.51 20.83
CA ASN A 200 -29.17 -11.19 21.98
C ASN A 200 -28.54 -11.13 23.39
#